data_AF-Q6UFW2-F1
#
_entry.id   AF-Q6UFW2-F1
#
_cell.length_a   1.000
_cell.length_b   1.000
_cell.length_c   1.000
_cell.angle_alpha   90.00
_cell.angle_beta   90.00
_cell.angle_gamma   90.00
#
_symmetry.space_group_name_H-M   'P 1'
#
loop_
_entity.id
_entity.type
_entity.pdbx_description
1 polymer ?
#
loop_
_entity_poly.entity_id
_entity_poly.type
_entity_poly.pdbx_seq_one_letter_code
_entity_poly.pdbx_strand_id
1 'polypeptide(L)'
;MTQKNNSDLPQQAAENTLALNPVIGIRGKDLLTSARMVLLQAIKQPFHSAKHVTHFGLELKNVLLGKSELKPSDDDRRFNDPAWSQNPLYRRYLQTYLAWRKELHTWMGESDLSPQDISRGQFVINLMTEAMAPTNTLSNPAAVKRFFETGGKSLLDGLTHLAKDLVNNGGMPSQVNMDAFEVGKNLAVTEGAVVFRNDVLELIQYKPITESVHERPLLVVPPQINKFYVFDLSPEKSLARFSLRNQIQTFIVSWRNPTKAQREWGLTTYIEALKEAIDVVLKITGSKDLNMLGACSGGITTVTLLGHYAALGENKVHAFTQMVSVLDFELDTQVALFADEKTLEAAKRRSYQSGVLEGKDMAKVFAWMRPNDLIWNYWVNNYLLGNEPPAFDILFWNNDTTRLPAALHGELVEMFKTNPLTRPGALEVSGTPIDLKQVTCDFYCVAGLSDHITPWEACYRSARLLGGKCEFILSNSGHIQSILNPPGNPKARFMTGPDLSVDSKTWQENSSKHADSWWLHWQQWLAERAGKLKKAPTVLGNKAHPAGEASPGTYVHER
;
A
#
# COMPACT_ATOMS: atom_id res chain seq x y z
N MET A 1 -28.34 6.75 11.41
CA MET A 1 -27.08 7.38 10.95
C MET A 1 -25.86 6.48 11.12
N THR A 2 -25.86 5.49 12.01
CA THR A 2 -24.75 4.57 12.31
C THR A 2 -24.36 3.61 11.17
N GLN A 3 -25.28 3.12 10.35
CA GLN A 3 -24.95 2.20 9.25
C GLN A 3 -24.18 2.86 8.09
N LYS A 4 -24.43 4.15 7.81
CA LYS A 4 -23.81 4.87 6.68
C LYS A 4 -22.34 5.25 6.95
N ASN A 5 -21.99 5.49 8.21
CA ASN A 5 -20.58 5.69 8.60
C ASN A 5 -19.79 4.38 8.57
N ASN A 6 -20.44 3.24 8.85
CA ASN A 6 -19.77 1.94 8.87
C ASN A 6 -19.45 1.40 7.46
N SER A 7 -20.16 1.85 6.42
CA SER A 7 -19.87 1.45 5.04
C SER A 7 -18.68 2.18 4.41
N ASP A 8 -18.40 3.42 4.84
CA ASP A 8 -17.31 4.23 4.28
C ASP A 8 -15.97 4.01 5.02
N LEU A 9 -16.02 3.59 6.29
CA LEU A 9 -14.85 3.36 7.13
C LEU A 9 -13.86 2.32 6.55
N PRO A 10 -14.28 1.16 6.01
CA PRO A 10 -13.37 0.17 5.46
C PRO A 10 -12.65 0.68 4.20
N GLN A 11 -13.34 1.47 3.38
CA GLN A 11 -12.77 2.06 2.17
C GLN A 11 -11.72 3.12 2.51
N GLN A 12 -12.02 4.02 3.46
CA GLN A 12 -11.09 5.03 3.95
C GLN A 12 -9.89 4.39 4.65
N ALA A 13 -10.13 3.38 5.48
CA ALA A 13 -9.05 2.69 6.15
C ALA A 13 -8.15 1.96 5.16
N ALA A 14 -8.70 1.32 4.12
CA ALA A 14 -7.88 0.78 3.05
C ALA A 14 -7.01 1.87 2.40
N GLU A 15 -7.61 2.99 1.98
CA GLU A 15 -6.87 4.14 1.40
C GLU A 15 -5.76 4.65 2.33
N ASN A 16 -6.00 4.70 3.65
CA ASN A 16 -5.06 5.21 4.63
C ASN A 16 -4.01 4.19 5.09
N THR A 17 -4.31 2.88 5.13
CA THR A 17 -3.36 1.83 5.52
C THR A 17 -2.24 1.75 4.49
N LEU A 18 -2.64 1.98 3.25
CA LEU A 18 -1.82 1.92 2.06
C LEU A 18 -1.23 3.29 1.72
N ALA A 19 -0.92 4.13 2.71
CA ALA A 19 -0.48 5.50 2.47
C ALA A 19 1.02 5.74 2.64
N LEU A 20 1.85 4.75 3.02
CA LEU A 20 3.27 5.01 3.29
C LEU A 20 4.18 3.83 2.87
N ASN A 21 5.50 4.05 2.77
CA ASN A 21 6.47 3.05 2.28
C ASN A 21 6.96 2.08 3.40
N PRO A 22 6.84 0.73 3.23
CA PRO A 22 7.10 -0.25 4.30
C PRO A 22 8.57 -0.46 4.63
N VAL A 23 9.43 -0.18 3.66
CA VAL A 23 10.77 -0.75 3.61
C VAL A 23 11.69 -0.15 4.67
N ILE A 24 11.38 1.06 5.13
CA ILE A 24 12.26 1.90 5.95
C ILE A 24 12.06 1.67 7.46
N GLY A 25 10.88 1.23 7.93
CA GLY A 25 10.63 0.80 9.32
C GLY A 25 11.04 1.76 10.45
N ILE A 26 10.10 2.38 11.17
CA ILE A 26 10.40 3.25 12.34
C ILE A 26 10.76 2.39 13.57
N ARG A 27 11.87 2.67 14.27
CA ARG A 27 12.22 1.93 15.50
C ARG A 27 11.45 2.48 16.70
N GLY A 28 10.97 1.60 17.58
CA GLY A 28 10.43 2.03 18.89
C GLY A 28 11.45 2.80 19.75
N LYS A 29 12.75 2.54 19.56
CA LYS A 29 13.84 3.32 20.18
C LYS A 29 13.92 4.74 19.64
N ASP A 30 13.59 4.96 18.37
CA ASP A 30 13.63 6.30 17.77
C ASP A 30 12.45 7.12 18.28
N LEU A 31 11.26 6.50 18.38
CA LEU A 31 10.10 7.08 19.07
C LEU A 31 10.39 7.44 20.53
N LEU A 32 11.01 6.53 21.29
CA LEU A 32 11.44 6.79 22.67
C LEU A 32 12.48 7.89 22.77
N THR A 33 13.41 7.96 21.80
CA THR A 33 14.44 9.00 21.75
C THR A 33 13.84 10.36 21.43
N SER A 34 12.91 10.43 20.46
CA SER A 34 12.16 11.64 20.13
C SER A 34 11.25 12.06 21.30
N ALA A 35 10.57 11.14 21.97
CA ALA A 35 9.77 11.44 23.15
C ALA A 35 10.64 11.95 24.31
N ARG A 36 11.81 11.35 24.53
CA ARG A 36 12.78 11.84 25.51
C ARG A 36 13.33 13.21 25.13
N MET A 37 13.56 13.47 23.85
CA MET A 37 13.98 14.78 23.36
C MET A 37 12.92 15.85 23.64
N VAL A 38 11.65 15.56 23.35
CA VAL A 38 10.51 16.43 23.68
C VAL A 38 10.49 16.74 25.19
N LEU A 39 10.57 15.70 26.04
CA LEU A 39 10.59 15.88 27.50
C LEU A 39 11.79 16.69 28.00
N LEU A 40 12.99 16.42 27.47
CA LEU A 40 14.20 17.14 27.84
C LEU A 40 14.15 18.61 27.36
N GLN A 41 13.52 18.89 26.22
CA GLN A 41 13.37 20.25 25.72
C GLN A 41 12.48 21.10 26.61
N ALA A 42 11.40 20.52 27.15
CA ALA A 42 10.53 21.20 28.12
C ALA A 42 11.30 21.63 29.38
N ILE A 43 12.27 20.82 29.81
CA ILE A 43 13.14 21.10 30.95
C ILE A 43 14.24 22.13 30.59
N LYS A 44 14.81 22.04 29.38
CA LYS A 44 15.90 22.92 28.92
C LYS A 44 15.47 24.35 28.63
N GLN A 45 14.20 24.57 28.26
CA GLN A 45 13.66 25.89 27.97
C GLN A 45 12.47 26.23 28.89
N PRO A 46 12.73 26.51 30.19
CA PRO A 46 11.67 26.74 31.17
C PRO A 46 10.86 28.01 30.88
N PHE A 47 11.49 29.08 30.39
CA PHE A 47 10.79 30.33 30.02
C PHE A 47 9.89 30.15 28.79
N HIS A 48 10.36 29.39 27.79
CA HIS A 48 9.57 29.03 26.61
C HIS A 48 8.33 28.22 27.01
N SER A 49 8.54 27.19 27.83
CA SER A 49 7.44 26.35 28.33
C SER A 49 6.46 27.14 29.21
N ALA A 50 6.95 28.06 30.06
CA ALA A 50 6.09 28.90 30.90
C ALA A 50 5.21 29.87 30.08
N LYS A 51 5.74 30.43 28.99
CA LYS A 51 4.99 31.26 28.03
C LYS A 51 3.81 30.47 27.45
N HIS A 52 4.05 29.26 26.96
CA HIS A 52 3.00 28.40 26.37
C HIS A 52 1.99 27.90 27.40
N VAL A 53 2.42 27.58 28.62
CA VAL A 53 1.50 27.27 29.73
C VAL A 53 0.58 28.45 30.04
N THR A 54 1.11 29.68 29.99
CA THR A 54 0.32 30.90 30.20
C THR A 54 -0.69 31.12 29.07
N HIS A 55 -0.28 30.97 27.81
CA HIS A 55 -1.18 31.05 26.66
C HIS A 55 -2.29 29.99 26.72
N PHE A 56 -1.94 28.74 27.04
CA PHE A 56 -2.91 27.68 27.25
C PHE A 56 -3.89 28.02 28.39
N GLY A 57 -3.40 28.57 29.51
CA GLY A 57 -4.24 29.00 30.63
C GLY A 57 -5.21 30.14 30.26
N LEU A 58 -4.77 31.10 29.44
CA LEU A 58 -5.63 32.15 28.90
C LEU A 58 -6.72 31.57 28.00
N GLU A 59 -6.37 30.62 27.14
CA GLU A 59 -7.35 30.00 26.25
C GLU A 59 -8.32 29.10 27.02
N LEU A 60 -7.87 28.37 28.05
CA LEU A 60 -8.75 27.64 28.96
C LEU A 60 -9.77 28.57 29.64
N LYS A 61 -9.35 29.77 30.06
CA LYS A 61 -10.27 30.78 30.57
C LYS A 61 -11.31 31.17 29.51
N ASN A 62 -10.91 31.36 28.25
CA ASN A 62 -11.84 31.66 27.15
C ASN A 62 -12.82 30.51 26.90
N VAL A 63 -12.37 29.25 26.98
CA VAL A 63 -13.21 28.05 26.86
C VAL A 63 -14.24 28.00 28.00
N LEU A 64 -13.82 28.18 29.25
CA LEU A 64 -14.73 28.19 30.40
C LEU A 64 -15.78 29.30 30.31
N LEU A 65 -15.37 30.49 29.87
CA LEU A 65 -16.25 31.64 29.64
C LEU A 65 -17.11 31.54 28.36
N GLY A 66 -16.93 30.49 27.55
CA GLY A 66 -17.67 30.29 26.29
C GLY A 66 -17.29 31.28 25.18
N LYS A 67 -16.13 31.93 25.29
CA LYS A 67 -15.60 32.92 24.34
C LYS A 67 -14.59 32.33 23.34
N SER A 68 -14.18 31.07 23.51
CA SER A 68 -13.25 30.43 22.58
C SER A 68 -13.92 30.18 21.22
N GLU A 69 -13.21 30.56 20.16
CA GLU A 69 -13.62 30.36 18.77
C GLU A 69 -12.99 29.10 18.15
N LEU A 70 -12.23 28.33 18.92
CA LEU A 70 -11.60 27.10 18.44
C LEU A 70 -12.65 26.12 17.94
N LYS A 71 -12.40 25.60 16.74
CA LYS A 71 -13.20 24.59 16.05
C LYS A 71 -12.26 23.51 15.48
N PRO A 72 -12.74 22.27 15.36
CA PRO A 72 -12.01 21.25 14.61
C PRO A 72 -11.89 21.70 13.15
N SER A 73 -10.90 21.17 12.44
CA SER A 73 -10.78 21.40 11.00
C SER A 73 -11.95 20.76 10.26
N ASP A 74 -12.34 21.33 9.11
CA ASP A 74 -13.52 20.90 8.35
C ASP A 74 -13.41 19.45 7.82
N ASP A 75 -12.18 18.91 7.78
CA ASP A 75 -11.85 17.54 7.39
C ASP A 75 -11.82 16.54 8.57
N ASP A 76 -11.81 16.99 9.84
CA ASP A 76 -11.77 16.10 11.01
C ASP A 76 -13.15 15.54 11.35
N ARG A 77 -13.47 14.42 10.70
CA ARG A 77 -14.78 13.75 10.81
C ARG A 77 -15.07 13.18 12.19
N ARG A 78 -14.07 13.07 13.08
CA ARG A 78 -14.26 12.51 14.44
C ARG A 78 -15.21 13.37 15.28
N PHE A 79 -15.29 14.67 14.97
CA PHE A 79 -16.12 15.63 15.69
C PHE A 79 -17.44 15.96 14.98
N ASN A 80 -17.88 15.12 14.02
CA ASN A 80 -19.13 15.32 13.28
C ASN A 80 -20.41 15.08 14.09
N ASP A 81 -20.33 14.41 15.24
CA ASP A 81 -21.50 14.22 16.09
C ASP A 81 -22.03 15.58 16.58
N PRO A 82 -23.34 15.89 16.41
CA PRO A 82 -23.90 17.18 16.82
C PRO A 82 -23.67 17.51 18.30
N ALA A 83 -23.49 16.52 19.17
CA ALA A 83 -23.18 16.75 20.59
C ALA A 83 -21.94 17.63 20.78
N TRP A 84 -20.91 17.50 19.93
CA TRP A 84 -19.69 18.30 20.01
C TRP A 84 -19.92 19.81 19.80
N SER A 85 -20.93 20.19 19.03
CA SER A 85 -21.23 21.59 18.72
C SER A 85 -22.41 22.15 19.52
N GLN A 86 -23.42 21.31 19.80
CA GLN A 86 -24.69 21.73 20.40
C GLN A 86 -24.71 21.58 21.93
N ASN A 87 -23.95 20.65 22.51
CA ASN A 87 -23.91 20.47 23.97
C ASN A 87 -22.78 21.32 24.58
N PRO A 88 -23.08 22.26 25.50
CA PRO A 88 -22.07 23.16 26.08
C PRO A 88 -20.91 22.45 26.79
N LEU A 89 -21.15 21.29 27.40
CA LEU A 89 -20.10 20.53 28.10
C LEU A 89 -19.16 19.85 27.11
N TYR A 90 -19.72 19.18 26.09
CA TYR A 90 -18.95 18.56 25.01
C TYR A 90 -18.16 19.58 24.20
N ARG A 91 -18.77 20.74 23.91
CA ARG A 91 -18.12 21.85 23.23
C ARG A 91 -16.92 22.37 24.02
N ARG A 92 -17.07 22.58 25.33
CA ARG A 92 -15.94 23.01 26.18
C ARG A 92 -14.84 21.96 26.22
N TYR A 93 -15.19 20.69 26.34
CA TYR A 93 -14.21 19.60 26.35
C TYR A 93 -13.41 19.54 25.03
N LEU A 94 -14.11 19.62 23.89
CA LEU A 94 -13.48 19.71 22.57
C LEU A 94 -12.55 20.92 22.46
N GLN A 95 -13.00 22.11 22.85
CA GLN A 95 -12.20 23.33 22.76
C GLN A 95 -10.96 23.28 23.67
N THR A 96 -11.08 22.70 24.87
CA THR A 96 -9.93 22.43 25.74
C THR A 96 -8.91 21.52 25.06
N TYR A 97 -9.36 20.44 24.41
CA TYR A 97 -8.48 19.55 23.65
C TYR A 97 -7.80 20.26 22.48
N LEU A 98 -8.54 21.05 21.70
CA LEU A 98 -7.98 21.79 20.56
C LEU A 98 -6.97 22.85 21.02
N ALA A 99 -7.25 23.55 22.11
CA ALA A 99 -6.33 24.53 22.70
C ALA A 99 -5.03 23.85 23.14
N TRP A 100 -5.14 22.70 23.82
CA TRP A 100 -3.99 21.93 24.28
C TRP A 100 -3.14 21.42 23.11
N ARG A 101 -3.78 20.83 22.09
CA ARG A 101 -3.10 20.34 20.89
C ARG A 101 -2.39 21.48 20.15
N LYS A 102 -3.08 22.61 19.93
CA LYS A 102 -2.50 23.78 19.27
C LYS A 102 -1.25 24.28 20.00
N GLU A 103 -1.33 24.44 21.31
CA GLU A 103 -0.21 24.93 22.12
C GLU A 103 0.99 23.97 22.11
N LEU A 104 0.77 22.65 22.18
CA LEU A 104 1.87 21.69 22.05
C LEU A 104 2.58 21.78 20.69
N HIS A 105 1.82 21.93 19.61
CA HIS A 105 2.40 22.10 18.27
C HIS A 105 3.17 23.40 18.14
N THR A 106 2.63 24.51 18.64
CA THR A 106 3.31 25.81 18.61
C THR A 106 4.56 25.80 19.48
N TRP A 107 4.50 25.22 20.68
CA TRP A 107 5.65 25.07 21.58
C TRP A 107 6.81 24.30 20.92
N MET A 108 6.50 23.21 20.20
CA MET A 108 7.51 22.46 19.44
C MET A 108 8.04 23.24 18.23
N GLY A 109 7.16 23.95 17.51
CA GLY A 109 7.54 24.74 16.33
C GLY A 109 8.41 25.95 16.65
N GLU A 110 8.24 26.55 17.83
CA GLU A 110 9.03 27.69 18.33
C GLU A 110 10.28 27.24 19.15
N SER A 111 10.59 25.94 19.20
CA SER A 111 11.77 25.44 19.93
C SER A 111 13.08 25.68 19.16
N ASP A 112 14.20 25.83 19.88
CA ASP A 112 15.56 26.02 19.29
C ASP A 112 16.17 24.71 18.74
N LEU A 113 15.35 23.86 18.12
CA LEU A 113 15.76 22.57 17.57
C LEU A 113 16.02 22.67 16.07
N SER A 114 16.74 21.69 15.53
CA SER A 114 16.89 21.57 14.09
C SER A 114 15.52 21.36 13.42
N PRO A 115 15.31 21.79 12.16
CA PRO A 115 14.04 21.54 11.45
C PRO A 115 13.63 20.05 11.43
N GLN A 116 14.62 19.15 11.38
CA GLN A 116 14.40 17.71 11.42
C GLN A 116 13.92 17.24 12.80
N ASP A 117 14.50 17.76 13.88
CA ASP A 117 14.07 17.41 15.24
C ASP A 117 12.71 18.02 15.60
N ILE A 118 12.40 19.23 15.12
CA ILE A 118 11.06 19.83 15.24
C ILE A 118 10.02 18.92 14.57
N SER A 119 10.29 18.45 13.34
CA SER A 119 9.40 17.54 12.63
C SER A 119 9.18 16.22 13.39
N ARG A 120 10.26 15.62 13.93
CA ARG A 120 10.18 14.43 14.79
C ARG A 120 9.39 14.67 16.07
N GLY A 121 9.59 15.82 16.72
CA GLY A 121 8.86 16.21 17.92
C GLY A 121 7.36 16.43 17.65
N GLN A 122 7.03 17.09 16.54
CA GLN A 122 5.63 17.27 16.09
C GLN A 122 4.96 15.92 15.80
N PHE A 123 5.68 14.95 15.24
CA PHE A 123 5.17 13.60 15.04
C PHE A 123 4.83 12.90 16.37
N VAL A 124 5.70 12.99 17.39
CA VAL A 124 5.44 12.43 18.72
C VAL A 124 4.26 13.14 19.42
N ILE A 125 4.19 14.46 19.30
CA ILE A 125 3.07 15.25 19.84
C ILE A 125 1.75 14.85 19.16
N ASN A 126 1.75 14.66 17.84
CA ASN A 126 0.61 14.11 17.12
C ASN A 126 0.21 12.75 17.68
N LEU A 127 1.12 11.78 17.76
CA LEU A 127 0.84 10.44 18.32
C LEU A 127 0.17 10.51 19.71
N MET A 128 0.71 11.34 20.61
CA MET A 128 0.19 11.51 21.96
C MET A 128 -1.18 12.20 21.97
N THR A 129 -1.32 13.32 21.25
CA THR A 129 -2.58 14.10 21.23
C THR A 129 -3.70 13.30 20.58
N GLU A 130 -3.41 12.54 19.53
CA GLU A 130 -4.39 11.64 18.91
C GLU A 130 -4.82 10.52 19.86
N ALA A 131 -3.90 9.92 20.62
CA ALA A 131 -4.25 8.92 21.63
C ALA A 131 -5.15 9.47 22.75
N MET A 132 -4.96 10.74 23.11
CA MET A 132 -5.72 11.44 24.14
C MET A 132 -6.94 12.18 23.59
N ALA A 133 -7.30 11.97 22.32
CA ALA A 133 -8.45 12.65 21.72
C ALA A 133 -9.74 12.28 22.47
N PRO A 134 -10.61 13.27 22.77
CA PRO A 134 -11.92 13.05 23.42
C PRO A 134 -12.74 11.91 22.82
N THR A 135 -12.69 11.80 21.50
CA THR A 135 -13.41 10.82 20.67
C THR A 135 -12.95 9.38 20.89
N ASN A 136 -11.74 9.17 21.43
CA ASN A 136 -11.18 7.84 21.67
C ASN A 136 -11.46 7.31 23.09
N THR A 137 -12.20 8.08 23.89
CA THR A 137 -12.57 7.76 25.26
C THR A 137 -14.03 7.36 25.38
N LEU A 138 -14.43 6.81 26.54
CA LEU A 138 -15.84 6.51 26.85
C LEU A 138 -16.75 7.75 26.84
N SER A 139 -16.19 8.96 26.81
CA SER A 139 -16.98 10.18 26.66
C SER A 139 -17.51 10.37 25.23
N ASN A 140 -17.07 9.58 24.24
CA ASN A 140 -17.54 9.67 22.86
C ASN A 140 -19.10 9.63 22.81
N PRO A 141 -19.77 10.67 22.27
CA PRO A 141 -21.23 10.74 22.23
C PRO A 141 -21.90 9.52 21.59
N ALA A 142 -21.31 8.98 20.53
CA ALA A 142 -21.82 7.80 19.86
C ALA A 142 -21.69 6.55 20.73
N ALA A 143 -20.60 6.42 21.48
CA ALA A 143 -20.40 5.32 22.43
C ALA A 143 -21.38 5.39 23.61
N VAL A 144 -21.55 6.58 24.20
CA VAL A 144 -22.53 6.82 25.27
C VAL A 144 -23.95 6.48 24.79
N LYS A 145 -24.33 6.96 23.60
CA LYS A 145 -25.63 6.66 23.01
C LYS A 145 -25.82 5.16 22.79
N ARG A 146 -24.83 4.49 22.20
CA ARG A 146 -24.86 3.04 21.92
C ARG A 146 -24.95 2.20 23.19
N PHE A 147 -24.27 2.61 24.26
CA PHE A 147 -24.35 1.97 25.57
C PHE A 147 -25.80 1.96 26.09
N PHE A 148 -26.49 3.10 26.06
CA PHE A 148 -27.90 3.17 26.48
C PHE A 148 -28.84 2.42 25.52
N GLU A 149 -28.65 2.54 24.21
CA GLU A 149 -29.46 1.83 23.20
C GLU A 149 -29.39 0.31 23.33
N THR A 150 -28.25 -0.23 23.76
CA THR A 150 -28.02 -1.68 23.88
C THR A 150 -28.18 -2.20 25.31
N GLY A 151 -28.56 -1.36 26.27
CA GLY A 151 -28.63 -1.74 27.69
C GLY A 151 -27.28 -2.18 28.26
N GLY A 152 -26.17 -1.65 27.75
CA GLY A 152 -24.81 -1.97 28.17
C GLY A 152 -24.15 -3.14 27.45
N LYS A 153 -24.87 -3.85 26.57
CA LYS A 153 -24.29 -4.97 25.79
C LYS A 153 -23.10 -4.54 24.92
N SER A 154 -23.14 -3.34 24.32
CA SER A 154 -22.03 -2.85 23.48
C SER A 154 -20.69 -2.76 24.21
N LEU A 155 -20.70 -2.46 25.51
CA LEU A 155 -19.48 -2.41 26.32
C LEU A 155 -18.94 -3.83 26.58
N LEU A 156 -19.81 -4.80 26.84
CA LEU A 156 -19.42 -6.20 27.02
C LEU A 156 -18.82 -6.79 25.74
N ASP A 157 -19.47 -6.53 24.59
CA ASP A 157 -18.98 -6.94 23.28
C ASP A 157 -17.61 -6.28 23.01
N GLY A 158 -17.47 -4.98 23.28
CA GLY A 158 -16.23 -4.24 23.11
C GLY A 158 -15.07 -4.70 24.01
N LEU A 159 -15.33 -5.01 25.28
CA LEU A 159 -14.34 -5.61 26.19
C LEU A 159 -13.91 -7.00 25.72
N THR A 160 -14.84 -7.77 25.15
CA THR A 160 -14.55 -9.08 24.55
C THR A 160 -13.63 -8.94 23.33
N HIS A 161 -13.90 -7.97 22.45
CA HIS A 161 -13.01 -7.66 21.32
C HIS A 161 -11.62 -7.24 21.79
N LEU A 162 -11.52 -6.36 22.79
CA LEU A 162 -10.24 -5.93 23.35
C LEU A 162 -9.45 -7.12 23.92
N ALA A 163 -10.10 -8.01 24.68
CA ALA A 163 -9.45 -9.19 25.23
C ALA A 163 -8.94 -10.13 24.14
N LYS A 164 -9.73 -10.36 23.08
CA LYS A 164 -9.30 -11.15 21.91
C LYS A 164 -8.09 -10.52 21.22
N ASP A 165 -8.10 -9.21 20.99
CA ASP A 165 -7.03 -8.50 20.30
C ASP A 165 -5.75 -8.38 21.15
N LEU A 166 -5.85 -8.30 22.48
CA LEU A 166 -4.69 -8.39 23.37
C LEU A 166 -3.96 -9.72 23.24
N VAL A 167 -4.70 -10.83 23.08
CA VAL A 167 -4.13 -12.17 22.93
C VAL A 167 -3.66 -12.43 21.50
N ASN A 168 -4.49 -12.11 20.51
CA ASN A 168 -4.31 -12.56 19.12
C ASN A 168 -3.69 -11.50 18.20
N ASN A 169 -3.80 -10.22 18.54
CA ASN A 169 -3.35 -9.10 17.68
C ASN A 169 -2.34 -8.17 18.38
N GLY A 170 -1.74 -8.62 19.49
CA GLY A 170 -0.72 -7.86 20.22
C GLY A 170 -1.22 -6.53 20.77
N GLY A 171 -2.51 -6.43 21.10
CA GLY A 171 -3.15 -5.23 21.66
C GLY A 171 -3.55 -4.17 20.64
N MET A 172 -3.41 -4.45 19.34
CA MET A 172 -3.90 -3.57 18.28
C MET A 172 -5.35 -3.92 17.93
N PRO A 173 -6.22 -2.94 17.62
CA PRO A 173 -7.57 -3.21 17.17
C PRO A 173 -7.57 -3.92 15.82
N SER A 174 -8.33 -5.01 15.75
CA SER A 174 -8.57 -5.74 14.50
C SER A 174 -9.20 -4.82 13.43
N GLN A 175 -8.57 -4.72 12.27
CA GLN A 175 -9.06 -3.83 11.20
C GLN A 175 -10.08 -4.53 10.28
N VAL A 176 -10.10 -5.85 10.26
CA VAL A 176 -10.95 -6.66 9.39
C VAL A 176 -11.33 -7.95 10.09
N ASN A 177 -12.52 -8.48 9.78
CA ASN A 177 -12.87 -9.84 10.16
C ASN A 177 -12.14 -10.85 9.27
N MET A 178 -11.13 -11.52 9.82
CA MET A 178 -10.34 -12.53 9.08
C MET A 178 -11.11 -13.82 8.82
N ASP A 179 -12.18 -14.10 9.56
CA ASP A 179 -13.01 -15.30 9.37
C ASP A 179 -14.03 -15.14 8.22
N ALA A 180 -14.21 -13.91 7.72
CA ALA A 180 -15.15 -13.63 6.64
C ALA A 180 -14.64 -14.07 5.26
N PHE A 181 -13.33 -14.27 5.11
CA PHE A 181 -12.70 -14.58 3.83
C PHE A 181 -11.79 -15.79 3.91
N GLU A 182 -11.81 -16.60 2.84
CA GLU A 182 -10.97 -17.75 2.65
C GLU A 182 -10.49 -17.78 1.19
N VAL A 183 -9.16 -17.67 1.04
CA VAL A 183 -8.48 -17.74 -0.26
C VAL A 183 -8.76 -19.11 -0.90
N GLY A 184 -9.16 -19.12 -2.16
CA GLY A 184 -9.61 -20.29 -2.92
C GLY A 184 -11.09 -20.65 -2.75
N LYS A 185 -11.84 -20.03 -1.83
CA LYS A 185 -13.30 -20.24 -1.69
C LYS A 185 -14.12 -19.01 -2.03
N ASN A 186 -13.76 -17.84 -1.51
CA ASN A 186 -14.46 -16.58 -1.78
C ASN A 186 -13.54 -15.43 -2.20
N LEU A 187 -12.22 -15.62 -2.12
CA LEU A 187 -11.19 -14.80 -2.75
C LEU A 187 -10.31 -15.68 -3.65
N ALA A 188 -9.71 -15.13 -4.71
CA ALA A 188 -8.85 -15.88 -5.63
C ALA A 188 -9.55 -17.09 -6.26
N VAL A 189 -10.81 -16.90 -6.68
CA VAL A 189 -11.69 -17.99 -7.16
C VAL A 189 -11.72 -18.12 -8.68
N THR A 190 -10.90 -17.37 -9.43
CA THR A 190 -10.85 -17.52 -10.89
C THR A 190 -10.27 -18.89 -11.25
N GLU A 191 -11.03 -19.68 -12.01
CA GLU A 191 -10.63 -21.03 -12.42
C GLU A 191 -9.29 -21.02 -13.16
N GLY A 192 -8.38 -21.88 -12.74
CA GLY A 192 -7.04 -22.00 -13.30
C GLY A 192 -6.30 -23.19 -12.69
N ALA A 193 -5.04 -23.37 -13.07
CA ALA A 193 -4.17 -24.40 -12.52
C ALA A 193 -2.72 -23.91 -12.43
N VAL A 194 -1.99 -24.42 -11.45
CA VAL A 194 -0.53 -24.31 -11.37
C VAL A 194 0.06 -25.12 -12.51
N VAL A 195 0.75 -24.47 -13.43
CA VAL A 195 1.37 -25.12 -14.61
C VAL A 195 2.89 -25.24 -14.47
N PHE A 196 3.47 -24.55 -13.48
CA PHE A 196 4.88 -24.67 -13.13
C PHE A 196 5.11 -24.25 -11.68
N ARG A 197 6.09 -24.86 -11.02
CA ARG A 197 6.52 -24.54 -9.66
C ARG A 197 8.04 -24.71 -9.59
N ASN A 198 8.72 -23.72 -9.02
CA ASN A 198 10.08 -23.86 -8.53
C ASN A 198 10.13 -23.47 -7.05
N ASP A 199 11.33 -23.34 -6.49
CA ASP A 199 11.46 -23.02 -5.06
C ASP A 199 10.90 -21.64 -4.70
N VAL A 200 10.86 -20.69 -5.63
CA VAL A 200 10.56 -19.28 -5.39
C VAL A 200 9.12 -18.92 -5.76
N LEU A 201 8.54 -19.56 -6.78
CA LEU A 201 7.21 -19.23 -7.27
C LEU A 201 6.41 -20.44 -7.79
N GLU A 202 5.10 -20.28 -7.78
CA GLU A 202 4.14 -21.02 -8.59
C GLU A 202 3.66 -20.14 -9.75
N LEU A 203 3.60 -20.70 -10.96
CA LEU A 203 3.02 -20.06 -12.13
C LEU A 203 1.61 -20.63 -12.35
N ILE A 204 0.60 -19.77 -12.24
CA ILE A 204 -0.80 -20.13 -12.45
C ILE A 204 -1.21 -19.70 -13.85
N GLN A 205 -1.80 -20.62 -14.62
CA GLN A 205 -2.51 -20.31 -15.85
C GLN A 205 -4.01 -20.32 -15.58
N TYR A 206 -4.69 -19.22 -15.89
CA TYR A 206 -6.14 -19.17 -15.78
C TYR A 206 -6.83 -19.79 -16.99
N LYS A 207 -7.98 -20.41 -16.74
CA LYS A 207 -8.82 -21.05 -17.75
C LYS A 207 -9.49 -19.99 -18.64
N PRO A 208 -9.32 -20.06 -19.97
CA PRO A 208 -10.05 -19.19 -20.88
C PRO A 208 -11.57 -19.33 -20.70
N ILE A 209 -12.29 -18.20 -20.79
CA ILE A 209 -13.76 -18.14 -20.70
C ILE A 209 -14.41 -17.64 -21.99
N THR A 210 -13.63 -17.62 -23.08
CA THR A 210 -14.01 -17.20 -24.43
C THR A 210 -13.59 -18.28 -25.44
N GLU A 211 -14.24 -18.33 -26.61
CA GLU A 211 -13.91 -19.31 -27.66
C GLU A 211 -12.55 -19.06 -28.34
N SER A 212 -12.09 -17.80 -28.30
CA SER A 212 -10.83 -17.35 -28.85
C SER A 212 -10.06 -16.47 -27.86
N VAL A 213 -8.74 -16.48 -27.99
CA VAL A 213 -7.79 -15.69 -27.19
C VAL A 213 -6.76 -15.06 -28.11
N HIS A 214 -6.14 -13.97 -27.70
CA HIS A 214 -4.99 -13.40 -28.39
C HIS A 214 -3.77 -14.33 -28.32
N GLU A 215 -2.91 -14.27 -29.35
CA GLU A 215 -1.75 -15.16 -29.46
C GLU A 215 -0.68 -14.92 -28.40
N ARG A 216 -0.44 -13.64 -28.02
CA ARG A 216 0.49 -13.25 -26.96
C ARG A 216 -0.20 -13.28 -25.60
N PRO A 217 0.32 -14.03 -24.63
CA PRO A 217 -0.23 -14.06 -23.28
C PRO A 217 0.19 -12.82 -22.48
N LEU A 218 -0.51 -12.61 -21.36
CA LEU A 218 -0.16 -11.66 -20.31
C LEU A 218 0.41 -12.43 -19.10
N LEU A 219 1.60 -12.05 -18.63
CA LEU A 219 2.16 -12.52 -17.37
C LEU A 219 2.08 -11.42 -16.31
N VAL A 220 1.34 -11.68 -15.24
CA VAL A 220 1.19 -10.78 -14.09
C VAL A 220 2.22 -11.12 -13.02
N VAL A 221 3.01 -10.11 -12.64
CA VAL A 221 4.09 -10.16 -11.64
C VAL A 221 3.68 -9.28 -10.45
N PRO A 222 3.10 -9.87 -9.39
CA PRO A 222 2.67 -9.14 -8.22
C PRO A 222 3.85 -8.72 -7.34
N PRO A 223 3.63 -7.83 -6.36
CA PRO A 223 4.64 -7.54 -5.33
C PRO A 223 5.01 -8.79 -4.52
N GLN A 224 6.25 -8.84 -4.02
CA GLN A 224 6.71 -9.89 -3.10
C GLN A 224 6.29 -9.67 -1.63
N ILE A 225 5.73 -8.49 -1.32
CA ILE A 225 5.42 -8.02 0.05
C ILE A 225 4.04 -8.49 0.53
N ASN A 226 3.11 -8.68 -0.40
CA ASN A 226 1.77 -9.21 -0.15
C ASN A 226 1.44 -10.24 -1.23
N LYS A 227 0.38 -11.02 -1.00
CA LYS A 227 0.02 -12.13 -1.90
C LYS A 227 -0.57 -11.66 -3.22
N PHE A 228 -0.45 -12.50 -4.25
CA PHE A 228 -0.84 -12.14 -5.62
C PHE A 228 -2.33 -11.83 -5.81
N TYR A 229 -3.19 -12.33 -4.92
CA TYR A 229 -4.64 -12.28 -5.11
C TYR A 229 -5.25 -10.89 -5.01
N VAL A 230 -4.46 -9.82 -4.81
CA VAL A 230 -4.90 -8.45 -5.14
C VAL A 230 -5.35 -8.32 -6.60
N PHE A 231 -4.81 -9.13 -7.51
CA PHE A 231 -5.22 -9.17 -8.91
C PHE A 231 -6.42 -10.10 -9.17
N ASP A 232 -6.87 -10.83 -8.16
CA ASP A 232 -7.98 -11.79 -8.24
C ASP A 232 -8.72 -11.85 -6.88
N LEU A 233 -9.28 -10.73 -6.41
CA LEU A 233 -10.01 -10.71 -5.13
C LEU A 233 -11.37 -11.42 -5.27
N SER A 234 -12.45 -10.65 -5.39
CA SER A 234 -13.78 -11.18 -5.71
C SER A 234 -13.99 -11.22 -7.23
N PRO A 235 -14.97 -11.98 -7.75
CA PRO A 235 -15.28 -12.01 -9.18
C PRO A 235 -15.52 -10.63 -9.81
N GLU A 236 -16.01 -9.66 -9.03
CA GLU A 236 -16.25 -8.28 -9.47
C GLU A 236 -14.99 -7.42 -9.44
N LYS A 237 -14.00 -7.78 -8.62
CA LYS A 237 -12.73 -7.06 -8.41
C LYS A 237 -11.52 -7.89 -8.85
N SER A 238 -11.67 -8.66 -9.93
CA SER A 238 -10.60 -9.52 -10.46
C SER A 238 -10.08 -8.97 -11.79
N LEU A 239 -8.82 -8.54 -11.79
CA LEU A 239 -8.11 -8.16 -13.01
C LEU A 239 -7.90 -9.39 -13.88
N ALA A 240 -7.58 -10.54 -13.29
CA ALA A 240 -7.43 -11.80 -14.01
C ALA A 240 -8.71 -12.14 -14.80
N ARG A 241 -9.87 -12.13 -14.15
CA ARG A 241 -11.17 -12.37 -14.80
C ARG A 241 -11.49 -11.31 -15.85
N PHE A 242 -11.14 -10.04 -15.60
CA PHE A 242 -11.29 -8.97 -16.59
C PHE A 242 -10.44 -9.23 -17.85
N SER A 243 -9.18 -9.62 -17.71
CA SER A 243 -8.32 -9.98 -18.85
C SER A 243 -8.87 -11.18 -19.64
N LEU A 244 -9.35 -12.22 -18.95
CA LEU A 244 -9.94 -13.40 -19.60
C LEU A 244 -11.21 -13.08 -20.38
N ARG A 245 -12.08 -12.21 -19.86
CA ARG A 245 -13.29 -11.73 -20.57
C ARG A 245 -12.94 -11.00 -21.86
N ASN A 246 -11.78 -10.36 -21.88
CA ASN A 246 -11.26 -9.62 -23.02
C ASN A 246 -10.28 -10.43 -23.87
N GLN A 247 -10.43 -11.76 -23.87
CA GLN A 247 -9.71 -12.68 -24.75
C GLN A 247 -8.18 -12.67 -24.54
N ILE A 248 -7.67 -12.13 -23.42
CA ILE A 248 -6.26 -12.19 -23.09
C ILE A 248 -6.00 -13.47 -22.31
N GLN A 249 -5.03 -14.27 -22.76
CA GLN A 249 -4.59 -15.44 -22.01
C GLN A 249 -3.71 -14.99 -20.85
N THR A 250 -4.16 -15.17 -19.62
CA THR A 250 -3.51 -14.63 -18.43
C THR A 250 -2.82 -15.69 -17.60
N PHE A 251 -1.58 -15.40 -17.24
CA PHE A 251 -0.77 -16.12 -16.27
C PHE A 251 -0.45 -15.19 -15.10
N ILE A 252 -0.32 -15.73 -13.91
CA ILE A 252 0.07 -14.96 -12.73
C ILE A 252 1.11 -15.71 -11.91
N VAL A 253 2.06 -14.96 -11.37
CA VAL A 253 3.06 -15.47 -10.43
C VAL A 253 2.47 -15.45 -9.02
N SER A 254 2.56 -16.59 -8.32
CA SER A 254 2.29 -16.72 -6.89
C SER A 254 3.61 -16.95 -6.18
N TRP A 255 4.13 -15.91 -5.51
CA TRP A 255 5.40 -15.97 -4.79
C TRP A 255 5.29 -16.85 -3.55
N ARG A 256 6.34 -17.62 -3.28
CA ARG A 256 6.49 -18.35 -2.02
C ARG A 256 6.69 -17.40 -0.85
N ASN A 257 6.13 -17.72 0.31
CA ASN A 257 6.38 -16.94 1.53
C ASN A 257 7.70 -17.43 2.18
N PRO A 258 8.80 -16.66 2.13
CA PRO A 258 10.10 -17.14 2.53
C PRO A 258 10.17 -17.40 4.04
N THR A 259 11.01 -18.34 4.42
CA THR A 259 11.39 -18.57 5.82
C THR A 259 12.84 -18.16 6.05
N LYS A 260 13.34 -18.30 7.28
CA LYS A 260 14.75 -18.03 7.61
C LYS A 260 15.74 -18.81 6.74
N ALA A 261 15.35 -19.98 6.21
CA ALA A 261 16.19 -20.77 5.31
C ALA A 261 16.45 -20.05 3.97
N GLN A 262 15.53 -19.19 3.55
CA GLN A 262 15.59 -18.42 2.31
C GLN A 262 16.17 -17.01 2.48
N ARG A 263 16.81 -16.73 3.62
CA ARG A 263 17.31 -15.38 3.97
C ARG A 263 18.21 -14.72 2.92
N GLU A 264 18.92 -15.53 2.13
CA GLU A 264 19.85 -15.09 1.08
C GLU A 264 19.18 -14.87 -0.29
N TRP A 265 17.86 -15.03 -0.40
CA TRP A 265 17.14 -14.71 -1.64
C TRP A 265 17.12 -13.20 -1.87
N GLY A 266 17.96 -12.73 -2.80
CA GLY A 266 18.01 -11.35 -3.27
C GLY A 266 17.21 -11.18 -4.57
N LEU A 267 17.25 -9.96 -5.14
CA LEU A 267 16.57 -9.61 -6.39
C LEU A 267 16.95 -10.53 -7.54
N THR A 268 18.23 -10.92 -7.63
CA THR A 268 18.71 -11.88 -8.63
C THR A 268 17.97 -13.22 -8.55
N THR A 269 17.71 -13.73 -7.35
CA THR A 269 16.95 -14.99 -7.17
C THR A 269 15.53 -14.89 -7.74
N TYR A 270 14.84 -13.79 -7.48
CA TYR A 270 13.50 -13.55 -8.01
C TYR A 270 13.50 -13.36 -9.54
N ILE A 271 14.54 -12.71 -10.08
CA ILE A 271 14.69 -12.51 -11.53
C ILE A 271 14.96 -13.83 -12.25
N GLU A 272 15.85 -14.68 -11.74
CA GLU A 272 16.09 -16.00 -12.33
C GLU A 272 14.84 -16.89 -12.29
N ALA A 273 14.11 -16.90 -11.18
CA ALA A 273 12.83 -17.61 -11.10
C ALA A 273 11.80 -17.08 -12.11
N LEU A 274 11.77 -15.76 -12.34
CA LEU A 274 10.87 -15.15 -13.30
C LEU A 274 11.27 -15.47 -14.75
N LYS A 275 12.58 -15.58 -15.05
CA LYS A 275 13.08 -16.04 -16.36
C LYS A 275 12.58 -17.45 -16.67
N GLU A 276 12.65 -18.37 -15.70
CA GLU A 276 12.09 -19.72 -15.85
C GLU A 276 10.58 -19.68 -16.13
N ALA A 277 9.83 -18.87 -15.39
CA ALA A 277 8.39 -18.73 -15.58
C ALA A 277 8.04 -18.20 -16.98
N ILE A 278 8.78 -17.21 -17.48
CA ILE A 278 8.62 -16.68 -18.85
C ILE A 278 8.86 -17.78 -19.88
N ASP A 279 9.95 -18.54 -19.75
CA ASP A 279 10.25 -19.63 -20.68
C ASP A 279 9.14 -20.70 -20.68
N VAL A 280 8.56 -20.99 -19.52
CA VAL A 280 7.40 -21.89 -19.40
C VAL A 280 6.17 -21.30 -20.11
N VAL A 281 5.84 -20.03 -19.89
CA VAL A 281 4.70 -19.36 -20.57
C VAL A 281 4.88 -19.44 -22.09
N LEU A 282 6.07 -19.13 -22.62
CA LEU A 282 6.34 -19.20 -24.06
C LEU A 282 6.22 -20.63 -24.59
N LYS A 283 6.71 -21.64 -23.85
CA LYS A 283 6.56 -23.08 -24.21
C LYS A 283 5.11 -23.55 -24.20
N ILE A 284 4.31 -23.13 -23.22
CA ILE A 284 2.89 -23.50 -23.12
C ILE A 284 2.09 -22.87 -24.26
N THR A 285 2.31 -21.57 -24.52
CA THR A 285 1.50 -20.81 -25.46
C THR A 285 1.94 -20.95 -26.93
N GLY A 286 3.19 -21.38 -27.14
CA GLY A 286 3.86 -21.34 -28.45
C GLY A 286 4.16 -19.93 -28.95
N SER A 287 3.97 -18.91 -28.11
CA SER A 287 4.28 -17.51 -28.47
C SER A 287 5.78 -17.28 -28.46
N LYS A 288 6.27 -16.37 -29.32
CA LYS A 288 7.68 -15.98 -29.35
C LYS A 288 8.04 -15.00 -28.23
N ASP A 289 7.07 -14.18 -27.85
CA ASP A 289 7.14 -13.13 -26.84
C ASP A 289 5.83 -13.07 -26.05
N LEU A 290 5.81 -12.31 -24.95
CA LEU A 290 4.62 -12.10 -24.13
C LEU A 290 4.49 -10.63 -23.69
N ASN A 291 3.32 -10.27 -23.19
CA ASN A 291 3.11 -9.00 -22.49
C ASN A 291 3.26 -9.20 -20.98
N MET A 292 3.87 -8.26 -20.28
CA MET A 292 4.04 -8.32 -18.83
C MET A 292 3.23 -7.25 -18.11
N LEU A 293 2.86 -7.53 -16.86
CA LEU A 293 2.32 -6.54 -15.93
C LEU A 293 3.06 -6.67 -14.61
N GLY A 294 3.73 -5.63 -14.17
CA GLY A 294 4.38 -5.55 -12.85
C GLY A 294 3.76 -4.46 -11.99
N ALA A 295 3.56 -4.75 -10.69
CA ALA A 295 3.08 -3.75 -9.73
C ALA A 295 3.93 -3.66 -8.47
N CYS A 296 4.04 -2.46 -7.91
CA CYS A 296 4.88 -2.14 -6.75
C CYS A 296 6.29 -2.77 -6.86
N SER A 297 6.71 -3.60 -5.90
CA SER A 297 8.01 -4.30 -5.92
C SER A 297 8.14 -5.34 -7.05
N GLY A 298 7.04 -5.95 -7.48
CA GLY A 298 6.99 -6.79 -8.67
C GLY A 298 7.28 -5.98 -9.94
N GLY A 299 6.92 -4.70 -9.93
CA GLY A 299 7.30 -3.70 -10.93
C GLY A 299 8.80 -3.46 -11.03
N ILE A 300 9.46 -3.20 -9.90
CA ILE A 300 10.93 -3.05 -9.82
C ILE A 300 11.62 -4.31 -10.36
N THR A 301 11.14 -5.48 -9.95
CA THR A 301 11.66 -6.79 -10.42
C THR A 301 11.49 -6.96 -11.92
N THR A 302 10.31 -6.61 -12.44
CA THR A 302 9.98 -6.73 -13.87
C THR A 302 10.88 -5.81 -14.71
N VAL A 303 10.99 -4.53 -14.37
CA VAL A 303 11.79 -3.58 -15.13
C VAL A 303 13.28 -3.90 -15.07
N THR A 304 13.77 -4.41 -13.93
CA THR A 304 15.15 -4.89 -13.82
C THR A 304 15.39 -6.09 -14.73
N LEU A 305 14.46 -7.04 -14.80
CA LEU A 305 14.51 -8.15 -15.76
C LEU A 305 14.46 -7.67 -17.22
N LEU A 306 13.63 -6.68 -17.53
CA LEU A 306 13.60 -6.10 -18.89
C LEU A 306 14.93 -5.45 -19.25
N GLY A 307 15.57 -4.75 -18.31
CA GLY A 307 16.92 -4.21 -18.51
C GLY A 307 17.97 -5.30 -18.71
N HIS A 308 17.87 -6.41 -17.97
CA HIS A 308 18.73 -7.59 -18.17
C HIS A 308 18.55 -8.19 -19.57
N TYR A 309 17.31 -8.39 -20.01
CA TYR A 309 17.02 -8.87 -21.37
C TYR A 309 17.48 -7.91 -22.45
N ALA A 310 17.31 -6.60 -22.26
CA ALA A 310 17.79 -5.58 -23.21
C ALA A 310 19.31 -5.64 -23.35
N ALA A 311 20.05 -5.73 -22.24
CA ALA A 311 21.51 -5.85 -22.25
C ALA A 311 22.01 -7.15 -22.90
N LEU A 312 21.25 -8.24 -22.81
CA LEU A 312 21.54 -9.51 -23.50
C LEU A 312 21.03 -9.57 -24.95
N GLY A 313 20.23 -8.60 -25.39
CA GLY A 313 19.57 -8.61 -26.70
C GLY A 313 18.45 -9.65 -26.83
N GLU A 314 17.86 -10.09 -25.70
CA GLU A 314 16.76 -11.06 -25.69
C GLU A 314 15.39 -10.36 -25.84
N ASN A 315 14.69 -10.63 -26.93
CA ASN A 315 13.37 -10.05 -27.20
C ASN A 315 12.22 -10.96 -26.77
N LYS A 316 12.12 -11.24 -25.45
CA LYS A 316 11.07 -12.12 -24.88
C LYS A 316 9.81 -11.36 -24.45
N VAL A 317 9.88 -10.04 -24.30
CA VAL A 317 8.76 -9.20 -23.83
C VAL A 317 8.42 -8.18 -24.91
N HIS A 318 7.16 -8.21 -25.35
CA HIS A 318 6.66 -7.36 -26.43
C HIS A 318 6.24 -5.98 -25.92
N ALA A 319 5.49 -5.95 -24.81
CA ALA A 319 5.08 -4.75 -24.12
C ALA A 319 4.93 -5.01 -22.63
N PHE A 320 5.01 -3.97 -21.80
CA PHE A 320 4.78 -4.11 -20.37
C PHE A 320 3.85 -3.06 -19.78
N THR A 321 3.19 -3.42 -18.70
CA THR A 321 2.37 -2.53 -17.89
C THR A 321 3.00 -2.38 -16.51
N GLN A 322 3.22 -1.13 -16.10
CA GLN A 322 3.75 -0.75 -14.80
C GLN A 322 2.63 -0.14 -13.96
N MET A 323 2.39 -0.66 -12.76
CA MET A 323 1.40 -0.09 -11.84
C MET A 323 2.04 0.33 -10.53
N VAL A 324 1.85 1.59 -10.13
CA VAL A 324 2.19 2.12 -8.79
C VAL A 324 3.57 1.65 -8.31
N SER A 325 4.58 1.88 -9.14
CA SER A 325 5.96 1.41 -8.90
C SER A 325 6.95 2.55 -9.10
N VAL A 326 7.87 2.66 -8.14
CA VAL A 326 8.90 3.70 -8.13
C VAL A 326 10.24 3.06 -8.46
N LEU A 327 10.90 3.59 -9.49
CA LEU A 327 12.25 3.24 -9.94
C LEU A 327 13.23 4.38 -9.63
N ASP A 328 12.72 5.62 -9.57
CA ASP A 328 13.42 6.80 -9.07
C ASP A 328 13.04 7.03 -7.59
N PHE A 329 13.95 6.62 -6.70
CA PHE A 329 13.75 6.63 -5.25
C PHE A 329 13.98 7.98 -4.56
N GLU A 330 14.15 9.07 -5.32
CA GLU A 330 14.18 10.42 -4.76
C GLU A 330 12.77 10.81 -4.29
N LEU A 331 12.46 10.57 -3.01
CA LEU A 331 11.12 10.79 -2.45
C LEU A 331 11.09 12.03 -1.55
N ASP A 332 10.33 13.04 -1.94
CA ASP A 332 10.02 14.23 -1.13
C ASP A 332 8.91 13.95 -0.09
N THR A 333 9.07 12.89 0.71
CA THR A 333 8.05 12.46 1.68
C THR A 333 8.49 12.68 3.13
N GLN A 334 7.55 12.93 4.03
CA GLN A 334 7.83 13.05 5.47
C GLN A 334 8.48 11.78 6.06
N VAL A 335 8.28 10.61 5.44
CA VAL A 335 8.90 9.34 5.85
C VAL A 335 10.40 9.32 5.49
N ALA A 336 10.82 9.96 4.40
CA ALA A 336 12.24 10.11 4.06
C ALA A 336 13.00 10.87 5.16
N LEU A 337 12.33 11.72 5.96
CA LEU A 337 12.94 12.45 7.09
C LEU A 337 13.36 11.54 8.26
N PHE A 338 12.82 10.31 8.34
CA PHE A 338 13.18 9.30 9.34
C PHE A 338 14.21 8.29 8.84
N ALA A 339 14.51 8.28 7.54
CA ALA A 339 15.48 7.39 6.90
C ALA A 339 16.92 7.91 7.08
N ASP A 340 17.40 8.04 8.31
CA ASP A 340 18.83 8.30 8.51
C ASP A 340 19.67 7.05 8.22
N GLU A 341 20.93 7.24 7.82
CA GLU A 341 21.83 6.15 7.44
C GLU A 341 22.00 5.10 8.55
N LYS A 342 22.01 5.53 9.82
CA LYS A 342 22.13 4.63 10.98
C LYS A 342 20.89 3.77 11.18
N THR A 343 19.72 4.30 10.83
CA THR A 343 18.41 3.64 10.93
C THR A 343 18.26 2.60 9.82
N LEU A 344 18.70 2.94 8.59
CA LEU A 344 18.72 2.02 7.46
C LEU A 344 19.68 0.84 7.70
N GLU A 345 20.92 1.11 8.11
CA GLU A 345 21.90 0.04 8.40
C GLU A 345 21.46 -0.84 9.57
N ALA A 346 20.80 -0.27 10.56
CA ALA A 346 20.19 -1.03 11.64
C ALA A 346 19.03 -1.92 11.18
N ALA A 347 18.19 -1.42 10.27
CA ALA A 347 17.08 -2.19 9.71
C ALA A 347 17.61 -3.39 8.93
N LYS A 348 18.62 -3.18 8.06
CA LYS A 348 19.33 -4.26 7.36
C LYS A 348 19.88 -5.28 8.35
N ARG A 349 20.67 -4.83 9.34
CA ARG A 349 21.26 -5.73 10.34
C ARG A 349 20.23 -6.55 11.10
N ARG A 350 19.07 -5.96 11.44
CA ARG A 350 17.98 -6.67 12.12
C ARG A 350 17.40 -7.75 11.22
N SER A 351 17.10 -7.44 9.96
CA SER A 351 16.56 -8.42 9.01
C SER A 351 17.54 -9.58 8.79
N TYR A 352 18.84 -9.31 8.70
CA TYR A 352 19.86 -10.36 8.63
C TYR A 352 19.97 -11.21 9.91
N GLN A 353 19.78 -10.60 11.09
CA GLN A 353 19.76 -11.33 12.35
C GLN A 353 18.52 -12.22 12.51
N SER A 354 17.34 -11.77 12.05
CA SER A 354 16.12 -12.58 12.07
C SER A 354 16.06 -13.58 10.91
N GLY A 355 16.77 -13.33 9.81
CA GLY A 355 16.74 -14.08 8.55
C GLY A 355 15.67 -13.57 7.56
N VAL A 356 14.61 -12.96 8.07
CA VAL A 356 13.50 -12.40 7.28
C VAL A 356 12.92 -11.18 7.99
N LEU A 357 12.42 -10.22 7.23
CA LEU A 357 11.55 -9.16 7.75
C LEU A 357 10.12 -9.70 7.85
N GLU A 358 9.57 -9.72 9.07
CA GLU A 358 8.21 -10.19 9.32
C GLU A 358 7.17 -9.16 8.83
N GLY A 359 6.16 -9.61 8.09
CA GLY A 359 5.11 -8.73 7.55
C GLY A 359 4.34 -7.94 8.62
N LYS A 360 4.10 -8.57 9.79
CA LYS A 360 3.47 -7.91 10.95
C LYS A 360 4.25 -6.72 11.50
N ASP A 361 5.57 -6.71 11.37
CA ASP A 361 6.41 -5.61 11.87
C ASP A 361 6.31 -4.41 10.92
N MET A 362 6.22 -4.65 9.60
CA MET A 362 5.91 -3.62 8.61
C MET A 362 4.50 -3.05 8.84
N ALA A 363 3.50 -3.91 8.98
CA ALA A 363 2.10 -3.51 9.23
C ALA A 363 1.94 -2.64 10.49
N LYS A 364 2.65 -2.96 11.57
CA LYS A 364 2.61 -2.16 12.81
C LYS A 364 3.19 -0.77 12.62
N VAL A 365 4.34 -0.64 11.96
CA VAL A 365 4.94 0.68 11.69
C VAL A 365 3.96 1.56 10.91
N PHE A 366 3.23 0.99 9.94
CA PHE A 366 2.21 1.71 9.18
C PHE A 366 1.04 2.22 9.99
N ALA A 367 0.44 1.35 10.81
CA ALA A 367 -0.68 1.73 11.65
C ALA A 367 -0.34 2.96 12.53
N TRP A 368 0.91 3.04 13.01
CA TRP A 368 1.37 4.15 13.83
C TRP A 368 1.69 5.45 13.06
N MET A 369 1.81 5.42 11.73
CA MET A 369 2.05 6.63 10.95
C MET A 369 0.76 7.41 10.61
N ARG A 370 -0.39 6.74 10.56
CA ARG A 370 -1.74 7.38 10.54
C ARG A 370 -2.61 6.81 11.66
N PRO A 371 -2.30 7.11 12.93
CA PRO A 371 -2.93 6.46 14.08
C PRO A 371 -4.44 6.72 14.15
N ASN A 372 -4.93 7.88 13.68
CA ASN A 372 -6.36 8.17 13.63
C ASN A 372 -7.13 7.17 12.77
N ASP A 373 -6.66 7.00 11.54
CA ASP A 373 -7.37 6.20 10.55
C ASP A 373 -7.22 4.69 10.79
N LEU A 374 -6.06 4.29 11.33
CA LEU A 374 -5.61 2.90 11.34
C LEU A 374 -5.65 2.23 12.71
N ILE A 375 -5.79 3.02 13.78
CA ILE A 375 -5.88 2.53 15.15
C ILE A 375 -7.16 3.05 15.77
N TRP A 376 -7.32 4.37 15.86
CA TRP A 376 -8.36 4.99 16.66
C TRP A 376 -9.77 4.82 16.10
N ASN A 377 -9.94 4.83 14.78
CA ASN A 377 -11.23 4.51 14.16
C ASN A 377 -11.72 3.10 14.54
N TYR A 378 -10.83 2.12 14.51
CA TYR A 378 -11.15 0.73 14.90
C TYR A 378 -11.26 0.55 16.41
N TRP A 379 -10.48 1.31 17.19
CA TRP A 379 -10.63 1.37 18.64
C TRP A 379 -12.05 1.83 19.02
N VAL A 380 -12.51 2.93 18.44
CA VAL A 380 -13.86 3.44 18.67
C VAL A 380 -14.92 2.45 18.18
N ASN A 381 -14.77 1.91 16.97
CA ASN A 381 -15.75 0.96 16.42
C ASN A 381 -15.82 -0.35 17.22
N ASN A 382 -14.68 -0.99 17.45
CA ASN A 382 -14.64 -2.34 17.99
C ASN A 382 -14.84 -2.34 19.50
N TYR A 383 -14.18 -1.42 20.21
CA TYR A 383 -14.11 -1.45 21.68
C TYR A 383 -15.12 -0.52 22.35
N LEU A 384 -15.36 0.67 21.81
CA LEU A 384 -16.33 1.60 22.40
C LEU A 384 -17.76 1.34 21.92
N LEU A 385 -17.95 1.06 20.63
CA LEU A 385 -19.27 0.78 20.06
C LEU A 385 -19.66 -0.72 20.12
N GLY A 386 -18.70 -1.61 20.39
CA GLY A 386 -18.92 -3.05 20.44
C GLY A 386 -19.27 -3.67 19.08
N ASN A 387 -18.95 -2.99 17.98
CA ASN A 387 -19.22 -3.51 16.65
C ASN A 387 -18.13 -4.51 16.24
N GLU A 388 -18.47 -5.47 15.39
CA GLU A 388 -17.48 -6.32 14.74
C GLU A 388 -16.62 -5.49 13.78
N PRO A 389 -15.34 -5.86 13.57
CA PRO A 389 -14.53 -5.27 12.52
C PRO A 389 -15.17 -5.56 11.15
N PRO A 390 -15.04 -4.64 10.18
CA PRO A 390 -15.69 -4.79 8.90
C PRO A 390 -15.19 -6.02 8.12
N ALA A 391 -16.06 -6.62 7.32
CA ALA A 391 -15.68 -7.65 6.34
C ALA A 391 -15.36 -6.96 5.00
N PHE A 392 -14.10 -6.60 4.79
CA PHE A 392 -13.64 -5.92 3.58
C PHE A 392 -12.42 -6.63 2.98
N ASP A 393 -12.58 -7.11 1.76
CA ASP A 393 -11.62 -7.95 1.02
C ASP A 393 -10.23 -7.31 0.86
N ILE A 394 -10.16 -6.01 0.56
CA ILE A 394 -8.88 -5.30 0.43
C ILE A 394 -8.12 -5.24 1.77
N LEU A 395 -8.84 -5.03 2.88
CA LEU A 395 -8.21 -5.03 4.21
C LEU A 395 -7.79 -6.43 4.65
N PHE A 396 -8.55 -7.46 4.27
CA PHE A 396 -8.14 -8.86 4.45
C PHE A 396 -6.82 -9.13 3.73
N TRP A 397 -6.73 -8.78 2.45
CA TRP A 397 -5.51 -8.91 1.67
C TRP A 397 -4.33 -8.14 2.26
N ASN A 398 -4.56 -6.91 2.73
CA ASN A 398 -3.53 -6.09 3.32
C ASN A 398 -2.94 -6.73 4.59
N ASN A 399 -3.79 -7.37 5.40
CA ASN A 399 -3.38 -8.04 6.63
C ASN A 399 -2.78 -9.44 6.40
N ASP A 400 -3.00 -10.04 5.22
CA ASP A 400 -2.40 -11.30 4.79
C ASP A 400 -1.02 -11.06 4.13
N THR A 401 -0.11 -10.52 4.93
CA THR A 401 1.26 -10.13 4.52
C THR A 401 2.17 -11.34 4.28
N THR A 402 3.18 -11.19 3.44
CA THR A 402 4.29 -12.15 3.31
C THR A 402 5.55 -11.64 4.02
N ARG A 403 6.50 -12.53 4.27
CA ARG A 403 7.83 -12.17 4.77
C ARG A 403 8.71 -11.72 3.61
N LEU A 404 9.68 -10.86 3.91
CA LEU A 404 10.72 -10.46 2.94
C LEU A 404 12.06 -11.08 3.36
N PRO A 405 12.81 -11.75 2.46
CA PRO A 405 14.14 -12.25 2.77
C PRO A 405 15.10 -11.12 3.17
N ALA A 406 16.06 -11.41 4.05
CA ALA A 406 17.02 -10.40 4.51
C ALA A 406 17.83 -9.79 3.36
N ALA A 407 18.25 -10.60 2.38
CA ALA A 407 19.00 -10.13 1.21
C ALA A 407 18.17 -9.14 0.37
N LEU A 408 16.96 -9.54 -0.07
CA LEU A 408 16.08 -8.65 -0.83
C LEU A 408 15.70 -7.39 -0.04
N HIS A 409 15.42 -7.49 1.26
CA HIS A 409 15.17 -6.30 2.10
C HIS A 409 16.38 -5.36 2.10
N GLY A 410 17.58 -5.91 2.28
CA GLY A 410 18.82 -5.14 2.28
C GLY A 410 19.07 -4.43 0.96
N GLU A 411 18.83 -5.11 -0.16
CA GLU A 411 18.96 -4.55 -1.50
C GLU A 411 17.93 -3.44 -1.75
N LEU A 412 16.66 -3.61 -1.35
CA LEU A 412 15.66 -2.54 -1.47
C LEU A 412 16.05 -1.31 -0.66
N VAL A 413 16.53 -1.49 0.58
CA VAL A 413 17.02 -0.37 1.40
C VAL A 413 18.20 0.33 0.71
N GLU A 414 19.11 -0.42 0.10
CA GLU A 414 20.23 0.16 -0.65
C GLU A 414 19.76 0.90 -1.91
N MET A 415 18.72 0.41 -2.59
CA MET A 415 18.10 1.10 -3.72
C MET A 415 17.48 2.43 -3.30
N PHE A 416 16.79 2.48 -2.15
CA PHE A 416 16.28 3.73 -1.60
C PHE A 416 17.39 4.74 -1.28
N LYS A 417 18.56 4.24 -0.85
CA LYS A 417 19.71 5.09 -0.49
C LYS A 417 20.45 5.62 -1.72
N THR A 418 20.74 4.75 -2.68
CA THR A 418 21.67 5.03 -3.78
C THR A 418 20.97 5.36 -5.09
N ASN A 419 19.67 5.09 -5.18
CA ASN A 419 18.83 5.30 -6.36
C ASN A 419 19.48 4.77 -7.66
N PRO A 420 19.90 3.49 -7.71
CA PRO A 420 20.84 3.00 -8.73
C PRO A 420 20.21 2.92 -10.12
N LEU A 421 18.89 2.67 -10.22
CA LEU A 421 18.19 2.54 -11.51
C LEU A 421 18.16 3.83 -12.34
N THR A 422 18.49 4.98 -11.74
CA THR A 422 18.62 6.27 -12.46
C THR A 422 19.94 6.40 -13.23
N ARG A 423 20.93 5.56 -12.92
CA ARG A 423 22.28 5.64 -13.49
C ARG A 423 22.61 4.34 -14.23
N PRO A 424 22.89 4.40 -15.55
CA PRO A 424 23.27 3.21 -16.33
C PRO A 424 24.40 2.42 -15.66
N GLY A 425 24.19 1.13 -15.48
CA GLY A 425 25.17 0.19 -14.91
C GLY A 425 25.39 0.28 -13.40
N ALA A 426 24.66 1.14 -12.67
CA ALA A 426 24.81 1.23 -11.21
C ALA A 426 24.10 0.10 -10.45
N LEU A 427 23.13 -0.58 -11.07
CA LEU A 427 22.57 -1.84 -10.60
C LEU A 427 23.07 -2.98 -11.50
N GLU A 428 23.49 -4.08 -10.91
CA GLU A 428 23.89 -5.29 -11.61
C GLU A 428 23.02 -6.46 -11.15
N VAL A 429 22.55 -7.28 -12.08
CA VAL A 429 21.81 -8.52 -11.80
C VAL A 429 22.38 -9.64 -12.66
N SER A 430 22.66 -10.79 -12.05
CA SER A 430 23.24 -11.96 -12.76
C SER A 430 24.47 -11.60 -13.61
N GLY A 431 25.35 -10.73 -13.10
CA GLY A 431 26.53 -10.27 -13.84
C GLY A 431 26.25 -9.26 -14.97
N THR A 432 25.00 -8.77 -15.09
CA THR A 432 24.57 -7.88 -16.17
C THR A 432 24.30 -6.47 -15.64
N PRO A 433 25.02 -5.44 -16.11
CA PRO A 433 24.76 -4.06 -15.74
C PRO A 433 23.44 -3.59 -16.37
N ILE A 434 22.59 -2.96 -15.56
CA ILE A 434 21.23 -2.57 -15.97
C ILE A 434 21.22 -1.12 -16.45
N ASP A 435 20.65 -0.91 -17.63
CA ASP A 435 20.37 0.42 -18.20
C ASP A 435 18.93 0.46 -18.71
N LEU A 436 18.08 1.21 -18.00
CA LEU A 436 16.66 1.30 -18.33
C LEU A 436 16.39 2.00 -19.67
N LYS A 437 17.34 2.79 -20.19
CA LYS A 437 17.21 3.41 -21.52
C LYS A 437 17.26 2.40 -22.65
N GLN A 438 17.81 1.20 -22.41
CA GLN A 438 17.85 0.12 -23.39
C GLN A 438 16.52 -0.66 -23.47
N VAL A 439 15.63 -0.48 -22.49
CA VAL A 439 14.27 -1.06 -22.51
C VAL A 439 13.40 -0.23 -23.46
N THR A 440 13.29 -0.68 -24.72
CA THR A 440 12.65 0.05 -25.82
C THR A 440 11.25 -0.43 -26.18
N CYS A 441 10.76 -1.51 -25.55
CA CYS A 441 9.39 -1.98 -25.77
C CYS A 441 8.34 -0.94 -25.32
N ASP A 442 7.20 -0.93 -25.98
CA ASP A 442 6.05 -0.10 -25.59
C ASP A 442 5.59 -0.42 -24.17
N PHE A 443 5.20 0.61 -23.42
CA PHE A 443 4.74 0.42 -22.06
C PHE A 443 3.62 1.33 -21.61
N TYR A 444 2.86 0.83 -20.64
CA TYR A 444 1.72 1.50 -20.04
C TYR A 444 2.02 1.74 -18.56
N CYS A 445 1.96 2.97 -18.08
CA CYS A 445 2.30 3.30 -16.69
C CYS A 445 1.10 3.89 -15.97
N VAL A 446 0.69 3.28 -14.86
CA VAL A 446 -0.43 3.73 -14.02
C VAL A 446 0.08 4.22 -12.68
N ALA A 447 -0.26 5.46 -12.33
CA ALA A 447 -0.01 6.05 -11.03
C ALA A 447 -1.32 6.53 -10.37
N GLY A 448 -1.34 6.64 -9.04
CA GLY A 448 -2.48 7.13 -8.28
C GLY A 448 -2.29 8.57 -7.79
N LEU A 449 -3.26 9.44 -8.07
CA LEU A 449 -3.22 10.85 -7.68
C LEU A 449 -3.12 11.04 -6.16
N SER A 450 -3.79 10.18 -5.38
CA SER A 450 -3.73 10.18 -3.91
C SER A 450 -2.88 9.02 -3.37
N ASP A 451 -2.00 8.45 -4.21
CA ASP A 451 -1.04 7.45 -3.77
C ASP A 451 0.11 8.11 -3.00
N HIS A 452 0.25 7.70 -1.74
CA HIS A 452 1.28 8.20 -0.85
C HIS A 452 2.40 7.15 -0.60
N ILE A 453 2.22 5.88 -1.02
CA ILE A 453 3.32 4.87 -1.00
C ILE A 453 4.27 5.15 -2.16
N THR A 454 3.68 5.33 -3.34
CA THR A 454 4.38 5.59 -4.58
C THR A 454 3.83 6.88 -5.18
N PRO A 455 4.31 8.05 -4.68
CA PRO A 455 3.86 9.35 -5.18
C PRO A 455 3.88 9.39 -6.69
N TRP A 456 2.80 9.87 -7.30
CA TRP A 456 2.63 9.78 -8.75
C TRP A 456 3.71 10.56 -9.50
N GLU A 457 4.27 11.63 -8.92
CA GLU A 457 5.41 12.36 -9.48
C GLU A 457 6.67 11.48 -9.53
N ALA A 458 6.88 10.62 -8.53
CA ALA A 458 7.98 9.66 -8.54
C ALA A 458 7.73 8.55 -9.58
N CYS A 459 6.49 8.05 -9.71
CA CYS A 459 6.11 7.16 -10.80
C CYS A 459 6.30 7.80 -12.18
N TYR A 460 6.00 9.10 -12.32
CA TYR A 460 6.18 9.88 -13.54
C TYR A 460 7.67 9.99 -13.92
N ARG A 461 8.54 10.35 -12.97
CA ARG A 461 10.00 10.35 -13.19
C ARG A 461 10.53 8.96 -13.51
N SER A 462 10.03 7.93 -12.83
CA SER A 462 10.38 6.53 -13.08
C SER A 462 10.05 6.10 -14.51
N ALA A 463 8.88 6.48 -15.03
CA ALA A 463 8.50 6.22 -16.42
C ALA A 463 9.47 6.86 -17.43
N ARG A 464 10.04 8.03 -17.12
CA ARG A 464 11.02 8.72 -17.98
C ARG A 464 12.39 8.04 -18.03
N LEU A 465 12.69 7.09 -17.14
CA LEU A 465 13.95 6.34 -17.15
C LEU A 465 14.01 5.34 -18.32
N LEU A 466 12.85 4.85 -18.77
CA LEU A 466 12.73 3.84 -19.81
C LEU A 466 12.91 4.45 -21.21
N GLY A 467 13.36 3.65 -22.18
CA GLY A 467 13.60 4.08 -23.56
C GLY A 467 12.40 3.92 -24.51
N GLY A 468 11.41 3.11 -24.14
CA GLY A 468 10.24 2.82 -24.96
C GLY A 468 9.19 3.93 -25.01
N LYS A 469 8.14 3.72 -25.82
CA LYS A 469 6.99 4.62 -25.86
C LYS A 469 6.09 4.38 -24.63
N CYS A 470 5.88 5.42 -23.83
CA CYS A 470 5.02 5.38 -22.65
C CYS A 470 3.61 5.89 -22.94
N GLU A 471 2.60 5.14 -22.50
CA GLU A 471 1.25 5.62 -22.26
C GLU A 471 1.07 5.81 -20.75
N PHE A 472 1.12 7.06 -20.27
CA PHE A 472 1.05 7.37 -18.83
C PHE A 472 -0.37 7.73 -18.39
N ILE A 473 -0.80 7.15 -17.28
CA ILE A 473 -2.15 7.26 -16.74
C ILE A 473 -2.09 7.70 -15.29
N LEU A 474 -2.87 8.72 -14.97
CA LEU A 474 -3.06 9.17 -13.60
C LEU A 474 -4.49 8.86 -13.14
N SER A 475 -4.63 7.86 -12.28
CA SER A 475 -5.89 7.44 -11.67
C SER A 475 -6.27 8.37 -10.52
N ASN A 476 -7.55 8.69 -10.31
CA ASN A 476 -8.02 9.56 -9.23
C ASN A 476 -8.07 8.88 -7.83
N SER A 477 -7.24 7.89 -7.60
CA SER A 477 -7.35 6.93 -6.49
C SER A 477 -6.03 6.77 -5.73
N GLY A 478 -6.10 6.12 -4.55
CA GLY A 478 -4.93 5.73 -3.75
C GLY A 478 -4.20 4.52 -4.34
N HIS A 479 -3.21 3.98 -3.62
CA HIS A 479 -2.30 2.93 -4.12
C HIS A 479 -3.01 1.69 -4.69
N ILE A 480 -3.76 0.97 -3.86
CA ILE A 480 -4.44 -0.26 -4.30
C ILE A 480 -5.66 0.04 -5.16
N GLN A 481 -6.40 1.11 -4.88
CA GLN A 481 -7.54 1.52 -5.71
C GLN A 481 -7.10 1.95 -7.12
N SER A 482 -5.83 2.35 -7.30
CA SER A 482 -5.26 2.60 -8.63
C SER A 482 -5.00 1.31 -9.39
N ILE A 483 -4.68 0.20 -8.71
CA ILE A 483 -4.60 -1.14 -9.31
C ILE A 483 -6.01 -1.71 -9.53
N LEU A 484 -6.81 -1.75 -8.47
CA LEU A 484 -8.16 -2.30 -8.39
C LEU A 484 -9.21 -1.24 -8.75
N ASN A 485 -9.37 -1.03 -10.05
CA ASN A 485 -10.37 -0.12 -10.57
C ASN A 485 -11.28 -0.87 -11.57
N PRO A 486 -12.18 -1.76 -11.13
CA PRO A 486 -13.08 -2.43 -12.07
C PRO A 486 -14.04 -1.42 -12.75
N PRO A 487 -14.41 -1.64 -14.02
CA PRO A 487 -15.38 -0.80 -14.72
C PRO A 487 -16.73 -0.71 -14.01
N GLY A 488 -17.42 0.42 -14.21
CA GLY A 488 -18.75 0.65 -13.63
C GLY A 488 -18.74 1.36 -12.27
N ASN A 489 -17.58 1.75 -11.76
CA ASN A 489 -17.47 2.62 -10.60
C ASN A 489 -17.78 4.08 -10.99
N PRO A 490 -18.90 4.68 -10.56
CA PRO A 490 -19.29 6.03 -10.96
C PRO A 490 -18.35 7.12 -10.44
N LYS A 491 -17.48 6.80 -9.45
CA LYS A 491 -16.47 7.72 -8.91
C LYS A 491 -15.10 7.57 -9.58
N ALA A 492 -14.86 6.51 -10.36
CA ALA A 492 -13.58 6.27 -11.02
C ALA A 492 -13.36 7.30 -12.13
N ARG A 493 -12.19 7.97 -12.11
CA ARG A 493 -11.75 8.91 -13.14
C ARG A 493 -10.26 8.66 -13.38
N PHE A 494 -9.79 8.93 -14.59
CA PHE A 494 -8.37 8.91 -14.89
C PHE A 494 -8.01 10.02 -15.87
N MET A 495 -6.71 10.32 -15.96
CA MET A 495 -6.17 11.30 -16.90
C MET A 495 -5.22 10.61 -17.87
N THR A 496 -5.29 11.02 -19.13
CA THR A 496 -4.26 10.73 -20.15
C THR A 496 -3.68 12.06 -20.64
N GLY A 497 -2.44 12.08 -21.08
CA GLY A 497 -1.75 13.33 -21.41
C GLY A 497 -0.81 13.20 -22.60
N PRO A 498 -0.11 14.29 -22.95
CA PRO A 498 0.92 14.27 -23.99
C PRO A 498 2.11 13.40 -23.58
N ASP A 499 3.14 13.34 -24.43
CA ASP A 499 4.37 12.62 -24.09
C ASP A 499 5.04 13.13 -22.80
N LEU A 500 5.95 12.31 -22.25
CA LEU A 500 6.63 12.58 -20.98
C LEU A 500 7.81 13.56 -21.11
N SER A 501 7.76 14.49 -22.07
CA SER A 501 8.81 15.48 -22.30
C SER A 501 8.79 16.61 -21.26
N VAL A 502 7.61 16.97 -20.77
CA VAL A 502 7.39 18.03 -19.78
C VAL A 502 7.52 17.53 -18.34
N ASP A 503 7.59 18.45 -17.38
CA ASP A 503 7.49 18.10 -15.95
C ASP A 503 6.09 17.61 -15.58
N SER A 504 5.98 16.92 -14.45
CA SER A 504 4.75 16.25 -14.03
C SER A 504 3.56 17.21 -13.86
N LYS A 505 3.78 18.42 -13.33
CA LYS A 505 2.71 19.40 -13.11
C LYS A 505 2.17 19.91 -14.44
N THR A 506 3.06 20.30 -15.34
CA THR A 506 2.70 20.71 -16.71
C THR A 506 1.99 19.57 -17.45
N TRP A 507 2.41 18.31 -17.27
CA TRP A 507 1.72 17.16 -17.84
C TRP A 507 0.27 17.04 -17.33
N GLN A 508 0.08 17.18 -16.01
CA GLN A 508 -1.24 17.10 -15.38
C GLN A 508 -2.18 18.22 -15.85
N GLU A 509 -1.67 19.45 -15.95
CA GLU A 509 -2.45 20.62 -16.44
C GLU A 509 -2.92 20.44 -17.89
N ASN A 510 -2.10 19.80 -18.73
CA ASN A 510 -2.41 19.53 -20.13
C ASN A 510 -3.13 18.19 -20.37
N SER A 511 -3.48 17.47 -19.29
CA SER A 511 -4.10 16.15 -19.40
C SER A 511 -5.61 16.22 -19.70
N SER A 512 -6.08 15.22 -20.44
CA SER A 512 -7.50 14.97 -20.68
C SER A 512 -8.07 14.08 -19.60
N LYS A 513 -9.17 14.51 -18.98
CA LYS A 513 -9.88 13.76 -17.93
C LYS A 513 -10.92 12.84 -18.55
N HIS A 514 -10.91 11.59 -18.13
CA HIS A 514 -11.83 10.54 -18.58
C HIS A 514 -12.68 10.04 -17.40
N ALA A 515 -13.92 9.67 -17.71
CA ALA A 515 -14.80 9.00 -16.77
C ALA A 515 -14.64 7.48 -16.83
N ASP A 516 -15.07 6.80 -15.77
CA ASP A 516 -14.98 5.34 -15.59
C ASP A 516 -13.53 4.86 -15.35
N SER A 517 -13.34 3.55 -15.36
CA SER A 517 -12.08 2.89 -15.11
C SER A 517 -11.09 2.99 -16.28
N TRP A 518 -9.82 3.22 -15.95
CA TRP A 518 -8.71 3.11 -16.89
C TRP A 518 -8.51 1.68 -17.43
N TRP A 519 -9.06 0.63 -16.79
CA TRP A 519 -9.00 -0.75 -17.29
C TRP A 519 -9.56 -0.89 -18.70
N LEU A 520 -10.59 -0.10 -19.05
CA LEU A 520 -11.18 -0.10 -20.40
C LEU A 520 -10.21 0.49 -21.43
N HIS A 521 -9.45 1.51 -21.05
CA HIS A 521 -8.41 2.09 -21.89
C HIS A 521 -7.21 1.14 -22.03
N TRP A 522 -6.77 0.56 -20.92
CA TRP A 522 -5.68 -0.42 -20.91
C TRP A 522 -6.01 -1.67 -21.74
N GLN A 523 -7.26 -2.14 -21.69
CA GLN A 523 -7.73 -3.25 -22.53
C GLN A 523 -7.49 -2.97 -24.02
N GLN A 524 -7.85 -1.77 -24.49
CA GLN A 524 -7.66 -1.39 -25.91
C GLN A 524 -6.18 -1.37 -26.26
N TRP A 525 -5.37 -0.71 -25.42
CA TRP A 525 -3.92 -0.64 -25.58
C TRP A 525 -3.24 -2.02 -25.59
N LEU A 526 -3.69 -2.93 -24.72
CA LEU A 526 -3.16 -4.28 -24.62
C LEU A 526 -3.58 -5.16 -25.81
N ALA A 527 -4.83 -5.05 -26.27
CA ALA A 527 -5.33 -5.83 -27.41
C ALA A 527 -4.54 -5.55 -28.70
N GLU A 528 -4.16 -4.28 -28.95
CA GLU A 528 -3.29 -3.90 -30.07
C GLU A 528 -1.91 -4.59 -30.02
N ARG A 529 -1.44 -4.90 -28.82
CA ARG A 529 -0.13 -5.51 -28.52
C ARG A 529 -0.23 -7.00 -28.22
N ALA A 530 -1.42 -7.59 -28.29
CA ALA A 530 -1.64 -9.00 -27.98
C ALA A 530 -1.59 -9.89 -29.24
N GLY A 531 -1.50 -9.28 -30.44
CA GLY A 531 -1.45 -9.98 -31.71
C GLY A 531 -2.81 -10.51 -32.18
N LYS A 532 -2.81 -11.44 -33.13
CA LYS A 532 -4.06 -11.97 -33.72
C LYS A 532 -4.80 -12.88 -32.74
N LEU A 533 -6.12 -12.99 -32.92
CA LEU A 533 -6.93 -13.97 -32.22
C LEU A 533 -6.65 -15.39 -32.76
N LYS A 534 -6.56 -16.35 -31.86
CA LYS A 534 -6.49 -17.80 -32.12
C LYS A 534 -7.55 -18.52 -31.28
N LYS A 535 -7.83 -19.78 -31.63
CA LYS A 535 -8.74 -20.60 -30.82
C LYS A 535 -8.21 -20.75 -29.39
N ALA A 536 -9.09 -20.61 -28.40
CA ALA A 536 -8.71 -20.79 -27.00
C ALA A 536 -8.22 -22.22 -26.75
N PRO A 537 -7.15 -22.41 -25.94
CA PRO A 537 -6.70 -23.75 -25.57
C PRO A 537 -7.79 -24.47 -24.75
N THR A 538 -8.00 -25.74 -25.06
CA THR A 538 -8.99 -26.59 -24.37
C THR A 538 -8.45 -27.23 -23.09
N VAL A 539 -7.13 -27.22 -22.91
CA VAL A 539 -6.41 -27.80 -21.77
C VAL A 539 -5.44 -26.76 -21.23
N LEU A 540 -5.30 -26.70 -19.91
CA LEU A 540 -4.30 -25.87 -19.24
C LEU A 540 -2.93 -26.56 -19.25
N GLY A 541 -1.87 -25.77 -19.41
CA GLY A 541 -0.51 -26.25 -19.56
C GLY A 541 -0.25 -26.85 -20.94
N ASN A 542 0.76 -27.71 -21.03
CA ASN A 542 1.05 -28.52 -22.20
C ASN A 542 1.63 -29.88 -21.76
N LYS A 543 2.12 -30.70 -22.71
CA LYS A 543 2.70 -32.02 -22.38
C LYS A 543 3.92 -31.94 -21.45
N ALA A 544 4.75 -30.91 -21.57
CA ALA A 544 5.95 -30.72 -20.75
C ALA A 544 5.63 -30.07 -19.39
N HIS A 545 4.56 -29.29 -19.34
CA HIS A 545 4.11 -28.53 -18.18
C HIS A 545 2.61 -28.80 -17.98
N PRO A 546 2.22 -30.00 -17.53
CA PRO A 546 0.82 -30.35 -17.35
C PRO A 546 0.20 -29.52 -16.23
N ALA A 547 -1.12 -29.31 -16.28
CA ALA A 547 -1.87 -28.69 -15.19
C ALA A 547 -1.73 -29.53 -13.91
N GLY A 548 -1.19 -28.92 -12.85
CA GLY A 548 -1.07 -29.47 -11.51
C GLY A 548 -2.28 -29.11 -10.64
N GLU A 549 -2.02 -28.58 -9.45
CA GLU A 549 -3.08 -28.19 -8.52
C GLU A 549 -3.93 -27.03 -9.07
N ALA A 550 -5.21 -26.99 -8.67
CA ALA A 550 -6.09 -25.90 -9.06
C ALA A 550 -5.61 -24.55 -8.48
N SER A 551 -5.90 -23.46 -9.20
CA SER A 551 -5.79 -22.10 -8.66
C SER A 551 -6.56 -22.02 -7.33
N PRO A 552 -6.01 -21.36 -6.27
CA PRO A 552 -4.89 -20.42 -6.27
C PRO A 552 -3.52 -21.02 -5.95
N GLY A 553 -3.35 -22.35 -6.04
CA GLY A 553 -2.08 -23.03 -5.75
C GLY A 553 -1.84 -23.27 -4.25
N THR A 554 -0.61 -23.56 -3.87
CA THR A 554 -0.27 -23.92 -2.48
C THR A 554 0.52 -22.83 -1.76
N TYR A 555 1.38 -22.08 -2.47
CA TYR A 555 2.25 -21.07 -1.88
C TYR A 555 1.47 -19.90 -1.29
N VAL A 556 0.31 -19.58 -1.86
CA VAL A 556 -0.58 -18.52 -1.36
C VAL A 556 -1.11 -18.81 0.05
N HIS A 557 -1.14 -20.07 0.48
CA HIS A 557 -1.64 -20.46 1.80
C HIS A 557 -0.55 -20.44 2.89
N GLU A 558 0.72 -20.26 2.52
CA GLU A 558 1.81 -20.16 3.47
C GLU A 558 1.70 -18.87 4.32
N ARG A 559 1.97 -18.99 5.62
CA ARG A 559 1.90 -17.89 6.61
C ARG A 559 3.27 -17.57 7.18
#